data_AF-A0A9D1B3V5-F1
#
_entry.id   AF-A0A9D1B3V5-F1
#
_cell.length_a   1.000
_cell.length_b   1.000
_cell.length_c   1.000
_cell.angle_alpha   90.00
_cell.angle_beta   90.00
_cell.angle_gamma   90.00
#
_symmetry.space_group_name_H-M   'P 1'
#
loop_
_entity.id
_entity.type
_entity.pdbx_description
1 polymer ?
#
loop_
_entity_poly.entity_id
_entity_poly.type
_entity_poly.pdbx_seq_one_letter_code
_entity_poly.pdbx_strand_id
1 'polypeptide(L)'
;GSMWVLLLASALFMGAALGMGLLISVVAKNQFVAGQVAIIVTFLPAFILSGFVFDLHSMPDAIRVITYIVPARYLVAIMQTEFLAGDVWVVVLPNLLALLVMALLFLALVRRKSHKHLE
;
A
#
# COMPACT_ATOMS: atom_id res chain seq x y z
N GLY A 1 -20.11 -7.51 5.02
CA GLY A 1 -18.92 -7.04 5.74
C GLY A 1 -18.28 -8.24 6.41
N SER A 2 -17.41 -8.97 5.72
CA SER A 2 -16.70 -10.11 6.27
C SER A 2 -15.43 -9.66 7.00
N MET A 3 -15.38 -9.95 8.30
CA MET A 3 -14.22 -9.63 9.14
C MET A 3 -12.94 -10.32 8.63
N TRP A 4 -13.09 -11.49 8.01
CA TRP A 4 -11.98 -12.23 7.40
C TRP A 4 -11.35 -11.51 6.21
N VAL A 5 -12.17 -10.88 5.36
CA VAL A 5 -11.70 -10.11 4.20
C VAL A 5 -10.90 -8.89 4.66
N LEU A 6 -11.41 -8.17 5.67
CA LEU A 6 -10.71 -7.01 6.25
C LEU A 6 -9.38 -7.42 6.88
N LEU A 7 -9.35 -8.53 7.61
CA LEU A 7 -8.13 -9.03 8.26
C LEU A 7 -7.09 -9.43 7.21
N LEU A 8 -7.49 -10.14 6.15
CA LEU A 8 -6.61 -10.51 5.04
C LEU A 8 -6.09 -9.27 4.28
N ALA A 9 -6.97 -8.34 3.93
CA ALA A 9 -6.59 -7.11 3.25
C ALA A 9 -5.62 -6.26 4.08
N SER A 10 -5.88 -6.15 5.38
CA SER A 10 -4.99 -5.44 6.32
C SER A 10 -3.63 -6.12 6.45
N ALA A 11 -3.59 -7.45 6.52
CA ALA A 11 -2.33 -8.21 6.57
C ALA A 11 -1.50 -8.02 5.29
N LEU A 12 -2.14 -8.07 4.11
CA LEU A 12 -1.47 -7.82 2.82
C LEU A 12 -0.97 -6.39 2.71
N PHE A 13 -1.80 -5.41 3.09
CA PHE A 13 -1.40 -4.00 3.15
C PHE A 13 -0.20 -3.80 4.07
N MET A 14 -0.21 -4.39 5.26
CA MET A 14 0.89 -4.29 6.21
C MET A 14 2.17 -4.94 5.65
N GLY A 15 2.06 -6.06 4.94
CA GLY A 15 3.18 -6.66 4.21
C GLY A 15 3.80 -5.73 3.16
N ALA A 16 2.97 -5.06 2.35
CA ALA A 16 3.42 -4.08 1.36
C ALA A 16 4.06 -2.84 2.02
N ALA A 17 3.43 -2.30 3.08
CA ALA A 17 3.92 -1.13 3.81
C ALA A 17 5.27 -1.42 4.50
N LEU A 18 5.41 -2.60 5.14
CA LEU A 18 6.67 -3.05 5.72
C LEU A 18 7.74 -3.22 4.65
N GLY A 19 7.41 -3.82 3.51
CA GLY A 19 8.33 -3.95 2.38
C GLY A 19 8.87 -2.60 1.91
N MET A 20 8.01 -1.59 1.74
CA MET A 20 8.45 -0.23 1.41
C MET A 20 9.31 0.41 2.50
N GLY A 21 8.90 0.32 3.77
CA GLY A 21 9.66 0.87 4.90
C GLY A 21 11.07 0.26 5.01
N LEU A 22 11.17 -1.06 4.81
CA LEU A 22 12.45 -1.77 4.79
C LEU A 22 13.32 -1.35 3.60
N LEU A 23 12.75 -1.18 2.40
CA LEU A 23 13.51 -0.67 1.24
C LEU A 23 14.11 0.71 1.51
N ILE A 24 13.35 1.60 2.15
CA ILE A 24 13.82 2.93 2.53
C ILE A 24 14.95 2.81 3.56
N SER A 25 14.78 1.96 4.58
CA SER A 25 15.78 1.73 5.62
C SER A 25 17.10 1.15 5.06
N VAL A 26 17.04 0.23 4.09
CA VAL A 26 18.22 -0.36 3.44
C VAL A 26 18.98 0.66 2.57
N VAL A 27 18.28 1.62 1.98
CA VAL A 27 18.91 2.64 1.11
C VAL A 27 19.42 3.85 1.91
N ALA A 28 18.79 4.15 3.04
CA ALA A 28 19.14 5.31 3.85
C ALA A 28 20.42 5.07 4.67
N LYS A 29 21.42 5.94 4.48
CA LYS A 29 22.68 5.90 5.25
C LYS A 29 22.50 6.23 6.74
N ASN A 30 21.40 6.90 7.12
CA ASN A 30 21.09 7.31 8.48
C ASN A 30 19.66 6.89 8.84
N GLN A 31 19.51 6.01 9.83
CA GLN A 31 18.21 5.44 10.26
C GLN A 31 17.22 6.51 10.77
N PHE A 32 17.72 7.57 11.42
CA PHE A 32 16.85 8.65 11.90
C PHE A 32 16.25 9.46 10.74
N VAL A 33 17.08 9.77 9.74
CA VAL A 33 16.63 10.43 8.50
C VAL A 33 15.72 9.51 7.70
N ALA A 34 16.00 8.20 7.69
CA ALA A 34 15.16 7.19 7.03
C ALA A 34 13.72 7.21 7.56
N GLY A 35 13.54 7.25 8.88
CA GLY A 35 12.22 7.30 9.51
C GLY A 35 11.45 8.57 9.13
N GLN A 36 12.10 9.73 9.17
CA GLN A 36 11.48 11.01 8.79
C GLN A 36 11.08 11.04 7.31
N VAL A 37 11.99 10.61 6.42
CA VAL A 37 11.74 10.53 4.98
C VAL A 37 10.65 9.52 4.67
N ALA A 38 10.63 8.36 5.35
CA ALA A 38 9.60 7.36 5.17
C ALA A 38 8.21 7.93 5.45
N ILE A 39 8.03 8.66 6.56
CA ILE A 39 6.74 9.27 6.88
C ILE A 39 6.30 10.26 5.78
N ILE A 40 7.18 11.16 5.35
CA ILE A 40 6.82 12.19 4.37
C ILE A 40 6.54 11.57 2.99
N VAL A 41 7.35 10.61 2.56
CA VAL A 41 7.32 10.07 1.19
C VAL A 41 6.33 8.91 1.05
N THR A 42 6.01 8.19 2.12
CA THR A 42 5.07 7.06 2.06
C THR A 42 3.73 7.39 2.69
N PHE A 43 3.71 7.86 3.95
CA PHE A 43 2.46 8.05 4.68
C PHE A 43 1.64 9.21 4.13
N LEU A 44 2.25 10.37 3.92
CA LEU A 44 1.53 11.57 3.46
C LEU A 44 0.85 11.37 2.09
N PRO A 45 1.56 10.92 1.03
CA PRO A 45 0.92 10.67 -0.26
C PRO A 45 -0.03 9.48 -0.20
N ALA A 46 0.26 8.43 0.60
CA ALA A 46 -0.69 7.34 0.77
C ALA A 46 -2.00 7.82 1.39
N PHE A 47 -1.94 8.70 2.39
CA PHE A 47 -3.12 9.25 3.05
C PHE A 47 -3.98 10.07 2.09
N ILE A 48 -3.37 10.99 1.33
CA ILE A 48 -4.05 11.87 0.37
C ILE A 48 -4.61 11.09 -0.82
N LEU A 49 -3.82 10.17 -1.39
CA LEU A 49 -4.13 9.46 -2.63
C LEU A 49 -4.89 8.14 -2.42
N SER A 50 -5.17 7.76 -1.17
CA SER A 50 -5.88 6.51 -0.85
C SER A 50 -7.34 6.47 -1.31
N GLY A 51 -7.97 7.60 -1.64
CA GLY A 51 -9.42 7.62 -1.85
C GLY A 51 -10.24 7.81 -0.57
N PHE A 52 -9.58 7.96 0.58
CA PHE A 52 -10.26 8.19 1.86
C PHE A 52 -10.65 9.66 2.05
N VAL A 53 -9.69 10.58 1.87
CA VAL A 53 -9.91 12.03 2.06
C VAL A 53 -10.47 12.67 0.79
N PHE A 54 -9.95 12.28 -0.37
CA PHE A 54 -10.36 12.78 -1.68
C PHE A 54 -10.91 11.64 -2.51
N ASP A 55 -12.07 11.83 -3.15
CA ASP A 55 -12.63 10.84 -4.06
C ASP A 55 -11.72 10.64 -5.28
N LEU A 56 -11.44 9.38 -5.65
CA LEU A 56 -10.67 9.06 -6.85
C LEU A 56 -11.33 9.54 -8.15
N HIS A 57 -12.65 9.72 -8.16
CA HIS A 57 -13.41 10.15 -9.33
C HIS A 57 -13.25 11.65 -9.61
N SER A 58 -12.97 12.45 -8.59
CA SER A 58 -12.76 13.90 -8.71
C SER A 58 -11.30 14.30 -8.97
N MET A 59 -10.36 13.35 -8.89
CA MET A 59 -8.95 13.59 -9.20
C MET A 59 -8.70 13.72 -10.73
N PRO A 60 -7.85 14.67 -11.18
CA PRO A 60 -7.36 14.73 -12.55
C PRO A 60 -6.69 13.42 -12.99
N ASP A 61 -6.81 13.07 -14.27
CA ASP A 61 -6.35 11.77 -14.80
C ASP A 61 -4.86 11.50 -14.53
N ALA A 62 -4.01 12.52 -14.59
CA ALA A 62 -2.58 12.39 -14.29
C ALA A 62 -2.32 11.92 -12.85
N ILE A 63 -3.08 12.45 -11.88
CA ILE A 63 -2.94 12.09 -10.46
C ILE A 63 -3.53 10.70 -10.23
N ARG A 64 -4.63 10.36 -10.91
CA ARG A 64 -5.27 9.05 -10.83
C ARG A 64 -4.33 7.91 -11.25
N VAL A 65 -3.46 8.13 -12.23
CA VAL A 65 -2.47 7.12 -12.64
C VAL A 65 -1.46 6.84 -11.51
N ILE A 66 -1.03 7.86 -10.79
CA ILE A 66 -0.06 7.73 -9.69
C ILE A 66 -0.65 6.94 -8.52
N THR A 67 -1.95 7.06 -8.26
CA THR A 67 -2.60 6.37 -7.13
C THR A 67 -2.61 4.84 -7.29
N TYR A 68 -2.45 4.29 -8.51
CA TYR A 68 -2.37 2.84 -8.71
C TYR A 68 -1.14 2.19 -8.07
N ILE A 69 -0.10 2.97 -7.79
CA ILE A 69 1.14 2.50 -7.15
C ILE A 69 0.98 2.49 -5.61
N VAL A 70 -0.04 3.17 -5.09
CA VAL A 70 -0.26 3.33 -3.66
C VAL A 70 -1.10 2.17 -3.12
N PRO A 71 -0.56 1.29 -2.25
CA PRO A 71 -1.33 0.17 -1.72
C PRO A 71 -2.50 0.60 -0.83
N ALA A 72 -2.39 1.77 -0.19
CA ALA A 72 -3.46 2.30 0.66
C ALA A 72 -4.77 2.51 -0.11
N ARG A 73 -4.70 2.79 -1.42
CA ARG A 73 -5.88 2.92 -2.29
C ARG A 73 -6.74 1.66 -2.27
N TYR A 74 -6.12 0.51 -2.43
CA TYR A 74 -6.82 -0.77 -2.54
C TYR A 74 -7.41 -1.21 -1.19
N LEU A 75 -6.74 -0.91 -0.08
CA LEU A 75 -7.27 -1.14 1.26
C LEU A 75 -8.52 -0.29 1.52
N VAL A 76 -8.44 1.02 1.22
CA VAL A 76 -9.57 1.93 1.43
C VAL A 76 -10.77 1.56 0.57
N ALA A 77 -10.54 1.15 -0.69
CA ALA A 77 -11.60 0.65 -1.56
C ALA A 77 -12.30 -0.59 -0.97
N ILE A 78 -11.54 -1.57 -0.46
CA ILE A 78 -12.10 -2.77 0.19
C ILE A 78 -12.89 -2.38 1.45
N MET A 79 -12.34 -1.48 2.29
CA MET A 79 -13.03 -1.03 3.49
C MET A 79 -14.36 -0.33 3.12
N GLN A 80 -14.34 0.60 2.17
CA GLN A 80 -15.54 1.30 1.73
C GLN A 80 -16.60 0.32 1.21
N THR A 81 -16.24 -0.65 0.39
CA THR A 81 -17.21 -1.65 -0.08
C THR A 81 -17.77 -2.50 1.04
N GLU A 82 -16.91 -3.02 1.92
CA GLU A 82 -17.32 -3.92 3.01
C GLU A 82 -18.24 -3.24 4.04
N PHE A 83 -18.00 -1.94 4.32
CA PHE A 83 -18.78 -1.15 5.26
C PHE A 83 -20.04 -0.52 4.64
N LEU A 84 -20.03 -0.10 3.37
CA LEU A 84 -21.16 0.61 2.74
C LEU A 84 -22.09 -0.32 1.94
N ALA A 85 -21.52 -1.24 1.16
CA ALA A 85 -22.26 -2.08 0.21
C ALA A 85 -22.31 -3.56 0.63
N GLY A 86 -21.51 -3.97 1.63
CA GLY A 86 -21.34 -5.36 2.02
C GLY A 86 -20.32 -6.10 1.14
N ASP A 87 -20.38 -7.43 1.14
CA ASP A 87 -19.42 -8.31 0.44
C ASP A 87 -19.60 -8.25 -1.09
N VAL A 88 -19.09 -7.19 -1.71
CA VAL A 88 -19.05 -7.03 -3.17
C VAL A 88 -17.77 -7.67 -3.71
N TRP A 89 -17.80 -8.99 -3.86
CA TRP A 89 -16.65 -9.79 -4.29
C TRP A 89 -16.00 -9.34 -5.60
N VAL A 90 -16.79 -8.77 -6.53
CA VAL A 90 -16.29 -8.23 -7.80
C VAL A 90 -15.30 -7.08 -7.60
N VAL A 91 -15.43 -6.30 -6.52
CA VAL A 91 -14.51 -5.22 -6.19
C VAL A 91 -13.42 -5.69 -5.22
N VAL A 92 -13.77 -6.57 -4.28
CA VAL A 92 -12.85 -7.06 -3.25
C VAL A 92 -11.72 -7.91 -3.84
N LEU A 93 -12.04 -8.85 -4.74
CA LEU A 93 -11.05 -9.77 -5.32
C LEU A 93 -9.90 -9.06 -6.08
N PRO A 94 -10.17 -8.15 -7.04
CA PRO A 94 -9.10 -7.46 -7.77
C PRO A 94 -8.25 -6.58 -6.85
N ASN A 95 -8.87 -5.94 -5.84
CA ASN A 95 -8.13 -5.12 -4.88
C ASN A 95 -7.24 -5.98 -3.95
N LEU A 96 -7.73 -7.14 -3.50
CA LEU A 96 -6.93 -8.11 -2.75
C LEU A 96 -5.76 -8.64 -3.57
N LEU A 97 -5.99 -9.00 -4.83
CA LEU A 97 -4.92 -9.46 -5.73
C LEU A 97 -3.88 -8.36 -5.96
N ALA A 98 -4.29 -7.12 -6.17
CA ALA A 98 -3.36 -6.00 -6.30
C ALA A 98 -2.52 -5.81 -5.02
N LEU A 99 -3.12 -5.87 -3.83
CA LEU A 99 -2.40 -5.84 -2.55
C LEU A 99 -1.40 -6.99 -2.42
N LEU A 100 -1.79 -8.20 -2.82
CA LEU A 100 -0.93 -9.38 -2.79
C LEU A 100 0.28 -9.21 -3.72
N VAL A 101 0.06 -8.78 -4.96
CA VAL A 101 1.12 -8.52 -5.93
C VAL A 101 2.09 -7.46 -5.43
N MET A 102 1.57 -6.34 -4.90
CA MET A 102 2.42 -5.28 -4.33
C MET A 102 3.22 -5.76 -3.13
N ALA A 103 2.60 -6.50 -2.20
CA ALA A 103 3.29 -7.05 -1.04
C ALA A 103 4.44 -7.98 -1.44
N LEU A 104 4.18 -8.92 -2.36
CA LEU A 104 5.21 -9.81 -2.88
C LEU A 104 6.32 -9.05 -3.61
N LEU A 105 5.96 -8.05 -4.43
CA LEU A 105 6.92 -7.25 -5.18
C LEU A 105 7.85 -6.49 -4.22
N PHE A 106 7.30 -5.76 -3.25
CA PHE A 106 8.13 -5.00 -2.29
C PHE A 106 9.00 -5.92 -1.45
N LEU A 107 8.47 -7.02 -0.92
CA LEU A 107 9.25 -7.98 -0.12
C LEU A 107 10.34 -8.67 -0.95
N ALA A 108 10.08 -8.99 -2.22
CA ALA A 108 11.08 -9.55 -3.12
C ALA A 108 12.20 -8.55 -3.43
N LEU A 109 11.87 -7.26 -3.62
CA LEU A 109 12.85 -6.20 -3.79
C LEU A 109 13.73 -6.03 -2.54
N VAL A 110 13.13 -6.09 -1.34
CA VAL A 110 13.88 -6.06 -0.07
C VAL A 110 14.87 -7.21 -0.03
N ARG A 111 14.40 -8.45 -0.23
CA ARG A 111 15.27 -9.65 -0.20
C ARG A 111 16.45 -9.54 -1.17
N ARG A 112 16.20 -9.12 -2.42
CA ARG A 112 17.26 -8.95 -3.42
C ARG A 112 18.27 -7.88 -3.03
N LYS A 113 17.83 -6.78 -2.40
CA LYS A 113 18.71 -5.66 -2.07
C LYS A 113 19.48 -5.88 -0.78
N SER A 114 18.88 -6.54 0.21
CA SER A 114 19.57 -6.94 1.45
C SER A 114 20.68 -7.96 1.20
N HIS A 115 20.51 -8.86 0.23
CA HIS A 115 21.55 -9.84 -0.12
C HIS A 115 22.81 -9.20 -0.73
N LYS A 116 22.65 -8.10 -1.49
CA LYS A 116 23.76 -7.37 -2.12
C LYS A 116 24.59 -6.50 -1.16
N HIS A 117 24.17 -6.36 0.10
CA HIS A 117 24.90 -5.58 1.10
C HIS A 117 25.75 -6.45 2.03
N LEU A 118 25.65 -7.78 1.88
CA LEU A 118 26.38 -8.79 2.66
C LEU A 118 27.56 -9.40 1.87
N GLU A 119 27.74 -9.00 0.61
CA GLU A 119 28.91 -9.28 -0.23
C GLU A 119 29.75 -8.00 -0.38
#